data_AF-A0A1V2GE06-F1
#
_entry.id   AF-A0A1V2GE06-F1
#
_cell.length_a   1.000
_cell.length_b   1.000
_cell.length_c   1.000
_cell.angle_alpha   90.00
_cell.angle_beta   90.00
_cell.angle_gamma   90.00
#
_symmetry.space_group_name_H-M   'P 1'
#
loop_
_entity.id
_entity.type
_entity.pdbx_description
1 polymer ?
#
loop_
_entity_poly.entity_id
_entity_poly.type
_entity_poly.pdbx_seq_one_letter_code
_entity_poly.pdbx_strand_id
1 'polypeptide(L)'
;VTPLRDGMNLVAKEYVAAQDPANPGVLVLSQFAGAANELTSALIVNPYDRDEVAAALDRALTMSLAERISRHAEMLDVIVKNDINHWQECFISDLKQIVPRSAESQQRDKVATFPKLA
;
A
#
# COMPACT_ATOMS: atom_id res chain seq x y z
N VAL A 1 -10.52 0.90 9.48
CA VAL A 1 -9.18 1.44 9.80
C VAL A 1 -9.04 2.82 9.17
N THR A 2 -9.08 3.89 9.98
CA THR A 2 -9.23 5.27 9.50
C THR A 2 -8.07 6.21 9.91
N PRO A 3 -6.79 5.86 9.64
CA PRO A 3 -5.69 6.75 9.95
C PRO A 3 -5.75 8.02 9.08
N LEU A 4 -5.33 9.15 9.66
CA LEU A 4 -5.18 10.42 8.95
C LEU A 4 -3.93 10.45 8.06
N ARG A 5 -2.94 9.61 8.37
CA ARG A 5 -1.74 9.36 7.55
C ARG A 5 -1.07 8.07 8.02
N ASP A 6 -0.86 7.11 7.12
CA ASP A 6 -0.15 5.87 7.43
C ASP A 6 0.62 5.38 6.21
N GLY A 7 1.92 5.13 6.37
CA GLY A 7 2.78 4.65 5.28
C GLY A 7 2.38 3.25 4.79
N MET A 8 1.96 2.37 5.72
CA MET A 8 1.40 1.06 5.42
C MET A 8 0.59 0.57 6.62
N ASN A 9 -0.65 0.17 6.38
CA ASN A 9 -1.49 -0.34 7.44
C ASN A 9 -1.53 -1.88 7.44
N LEU A 10 -0.65 -2.49 8.23
CA LEU A 10 -0.60 -3.96 8.35
C LEU A 10 -1.84 -4.53 9.05
N VAL A 11 -2.43 -3.80 9.99
CA VAL A 11 -3.68 -4.22 10.65
C VAL A 11 -4.80 -4.41 9.64
N ALA A 12 -4.86 -3.59 8.58
CA ALA A 12 -5.83 -3.76 7.50
C ALA A 12 -5.59 -5.05 6.70
N LYS A 13 -4.32 -5.40 6.42
CA LYS A 13 -3.96 -6.66 5.75
C LYS A 13 -4.24 -7.88 6.65
N GLU A 14 -3.87 -7.80 7.93
CA GLU A 14 -4.13 -8.83 8.93
C GLU A 14 -5.63 -9.07 9.12
N TYR A 15 -6.44 -8.00 9.14
CA TYR A 15 -7.89 -8.10 9.23
C TYR A 15 -8.44 -8.97 8.10
N VAL A 16 -8.04 -8.70 6.85
CA VAL A 16 -8.48 -9.48 5.66
C VAL A 16 -7.98 -10.91 5.74
N ALA A 17 -6.70 -11.12 6.09
CA ALA A 17 -6.08 -12.44 6.16
C ALA A 17 -6.70 -13.33 7.27
N ALA A 18 -7.20 -12.74 8.35
CA ALA A 18 -7.79 -13.46 9.47
C ALA A 18 -9.28 -13.79 9.31
N GLN A 19 -9.95 -13.31 8.25
CA GLN A 19 -11.38 -13.60 8.04
C GLN A 19 -11.62 -15.04 7.55
N ASP A 20 -12.77 -15.60 7.92
CA ASP A 20 -13.32 -16.80 7.29
C ASP A 20 -13.77 -16.48 5.84
N PRO A 21 -13.19 -17.11 4.80
CA PRO A 21 -13.58 -16.88 3.41
C PRO A 21 -15.06 -17.22 3.11
N ALA A 22 -15.71 -18.06 3.91
CA ALA A 22 -17.11 -18.40 3.74
C ALA A 22 -18.07 -17.34 4.32
N ASN A 23 -17.59 -16.48 5.23
CA ASN A 23 -18.38 -15.40 5.83
C ASN A 23 -17.51 -14.21 6.26
N PRO A 24 -16.80 -13.55 5.32
CA PRO A 24 -15.81 -12.55 5.67
C PRO A 24 -16.44 -11.21 6.02
N GLY A 25 -15.85 -10.48 6.97
CA GLY A 25 -16.23 -9.09 7.24
C GLY A 25 -15.90 -8.13 6.09
N VAL A 26 -16.27 -6.85 6.26
CA VAL A 26 -16.00 -5.79 5.28
C VAL A 26 -14.94 -4.84 5.84
N LEU A 27 -13.87 -4.64 5.07
CA LEU A 27 -12.84 -3.66 5.40
C LEU A 27 -13.28 -2.26 4.95
N VAL A 28 -13.44 -1.34 5.91
CA VAL A 28 -13.52 0.11 5.67
C VAL A 28 -12.15 0.71 5.91
N LEU A 29 -11.57 1.39 4.91
CA LEU A 29 -10.17 1.80 4.91
C LEU A 29 -10.01 3.26 4.50
N SER A 30 -9.21 4.02 5.25
CA SER A 30 -8.84 5.39 4.86
C SER A 30 -8.05 5.40 3.55
N GLN A 31 -8.40 6.32 2.65
CA GLN A 31 -7.61 6.61 1.44
C GLN A 31 -6.17 7.06 1.73
N PHE A 32 -5.88 7.50 2.96
CA PHE A 32 -4.55 7.95 3.39
C PHE A 32 -3.70 6.84 4.03
N ALA A 33 -4.21 5.61 4.07
CA ALA A 33 -3.40 4.45 4.42
C ALA A 33 -2.71 3.91 3.16
N GLY A 34 -1.41 3.65 3.22
CA GLY A 34 -0.68 3.05 2.08
C GLY A 34 -1.26 1.72 1.61
N ALA A 35 -1.92 0.97 2.52
CA ALA A 35 -2.64 -0.26 2.19
C ALA A 35 -3.81 -0.03 1.22
N ALA A 36 -4.37 1.18 1.11
CA ALA A 36 -5.45 1.51 0.19
C ALA A 36 -5.04 1.38 -1.29
N ASN A 37 -3.75 1.49 -1.59
CA ASN A 37 -3.23 1.28 -2.94
C ASN A 37 -3.27 -0.19 -3.37
N GLU A 38 -3.25 -1.11 -2.41
CA GLU A 38 -3.28 -2.56 -2.67
C GLU A 38 -4.70 -3.13 -2.46
N LEU A 39 -5.35 -2.76 -1.36
CA LEU A 39 -6.65 -3.30 -0.93
C LEU A 39 -7.82 -2.52 -1.56
N THR A 40 -7.83 -2.42 -2.89
CA THR A 40 -8.77 -1.57 -3.64
C THR A 40 -10.24 -2.01 -3.54
N SER A 41 -10.50 -3.28 -3.22
CA SER A 41 -11.86 -3.79 -3.01
C SER A 41 -12.43 -3.48 -1.62
N ALA A 42 -11.66 -2.84 -0.74
CA ALA A 42 -12.15 -2.26 0.51
C ALA A 42 -13.14 -1.11 0.24
N LEU A 43 -13.96 -0.76 1.23
CA LEU A 43 -14.69 0.50 1.21
C LEU A 43 -13.71 1.62 1.57
N ILE A 44 -13.15 2.25 0.54
CA ILE A 44 -12.23 3.39 0.69
C ILE A 44 -13.03 4.63 1.09
N VAL A 45 -12.58 5.32 2.13
CA VAL A 45 -13.24 6.52 2.67
C VAL A 45 -12.24 7.64 2.92
N ASN A 46 -12.70 8.89 2.84
CA ASN A 46 -11.99 10.02 3.38
C ASN A 46 -12.30 10.16 4.89
N PRO A 47 -11.33 9.94 5.81
CA PRO A 47 -11.59 10.06 7.25
C PRO A 47 -11.96 11.48 7.71
N TYR A 48 -11.76 12.51 6.89
CA TYR A 48 -12.21 13.88 7.18
C TYR A 48 -13.70 14.09 6.88
N ASP A 49 -14.31 13.23 6.08
CA ASP A 49 -15.74 13.27 5.77
C ASP A 49 -16.48 12.25 6.66
N ARG A 50 -17.13 12.76 7.70
CA ARG A 50 -17.85 11.91 8.66
C ARG A 50 -19.08 11.24 8.04
N ASP A 51 -19.73 11.92 7.10
CA ASP A 51 -20.97 11.42 6.48
C ASP A 51 -20.62 10.29 5.51
N GLU A 52 -19.50 10.42 4.78
CA GLU A 52 -18.94 9.33 3.97
C GLU A 52 -18.57 8.11 4.84
N VAL A 53 -17.88 8.34 5.97
CA VAL A 53 -17.51 7.26 6.89
C VAL A 53 -18.76 6.57 7.45
N ALA A 54 -19.78 7.33 7.84
CA ALA A 54 -21.04 6.78 8.34
C ALA A 54 -21.76 5.94 7.27
N ALA A 55 -21.85 6.45 6.05
CA ALA A 55 -22.45 5.73 4.92
C ALA A 55 -21.66 4.45 4.57
N ALA A 56 -20.34 4.48 4.64
CA ALA A 56 -19.51 3.30 4.41
C ALA A 56 -19.69 2.23 5.49
N LEU A 57 -19.85 2.64 6.76
CA LEU A 57 -20.16 1.73 7.86
C LEU A 57 -21.55 1.09 7.71
N ASP A 58 -22.56 1.88 7.36
CA ASP A 58 -23.91 1.37 7.09
C ASP A 58 -23.90 0.36 5.93
N ARG A 59 -23.21 0.71 4.83
CA ARG A 59 -23.00 -0.19 3.70
C ARG A 59 -22.26 -1.46 4.11
N ALA A 60 -21.21 -1.37 4.93
CA ALA A 60 -20.45 -2.53 5.40
C ALA A 60 -21.32 -3.50 6.19
N LEU A 61 -22.20 -2.98 7.05
CA LEU A 61 -23.10 -3.78 7.88
C LEU A 61 -24.26 -4.41 7.10
N THR A 62 -24.71 -3.75 6.03
CA THR A 62 -25.83 -4.20 5.19
C THR A 62 -25.40 -4.96 3.94
N MET A 63 -24.09 -5.11 3.70
CA MET A 63 -23.53 -5.75 2.51
C MET A 63 -23.92 -7.23 2.41
N SER A 64 -24.41 -7.62 1.23
CA SER A 64 -24.77 -9.01 0.95
C SER A 64 -23.55 -9.94 1.10
N LEU A 65 -23.77 -11.17 1.56
CA LEU A 65 -22.71 -12.16 1.71
C LEU A 65 -21.91 -12.39 0.42
N ALA A 66 -22.59 -12.44 -0.73
CA ALA A 66 -21.95 -12.62 -2.04
C ALA A 66 -20.96 -11.49 -2.37
N GLU A 67 -21.33 -10.23 -2.11
CA GLU A 67 -20.41 -9.10 -2.31
C GLU A 67 -19.25 -9.13 -1.32
N ARG A 68 -19.50 -9.49 -0.04
CA ARG A 68 -18.44 -9.62 0.97
C ARG A 68 -17.39 -10.66 0.55
N ILE A 69 -17.83 -11.83 0.11
CA ILE A 69 -16.96 -12.91 -0.37
C ILE A 69 -16.14 -12.44 -1.58
N SER A 70 -16.78 -11.81 -2.57
CA SER A 70 -16.09 -11.32 -3.77
C SER A 70 -14.97 -10.33 -3.41
N ARG A 71 -15.30 -9.30 -2.60
CA ARG A 71 -14.32 -8.28 -2.18
C ARG A 71 -13.19 -8.88 -1.34
N HIS A 72 -13.51 -9.78 -0.43
CA HIS A 72 -12.52 -10.46 0.41
C HIS A 72 -11.55 -11.29 -0.44
N ALA A 73 -12.07 -12.09 -1.38
CA ALA A 73 -11.26 -12.93 -2.24
C ALA A 73 -10.29 -12.11 -3.10
N GLU A 74 -10.74 -10.98 -3.66
CA GLU A 74 -9.89 -10.05 -4.42
C GLU A 74 -8.76 -9.47 -3.54
N MET A 75 -9.09 -8.99 -2.33
CA MET A 75 -8.08 -8.45 -1.43
C MET A 75 -7.10 -9.52 -0.93
N LEU A 76 -7.59 -10.74 -0.67
CA LEU A 76 -6.75 -11.85 -0.21
C LEU A 76 -5.75 -12.28 -1.30
N ASP A 77 -6.17 -12.33 -2.56
CA ASP A 77 -5.27 -12.61 -3.70
C ASP A 77 -4.13 -11.59 -3.78
N VAL A 78 -4.41 -10.30 -3.57
CA VAL A 78 -3.38 -9.25 -3.52
C VAL A 78 -2.41 -9.48 -2.35
N ILE A 79 -2.93 -9.79 -1.15
CA ILE A 79 -2.09 -10.02 0.04
C ILE A 79 -1.18 -11.24 -0.13
N VAL A 80 -1.68 -12.33 -0.72
CA VAL A 80 -0.91 -13.56 -0.95
C VAL A 80 0.19 -13.33 -1.99
N LYS A 81 -0.07 -12.53 -3.04
CA LYS A 81 0.92 -12.20 -4.06
C LYS A 81 2.02 -11.26 -3.54
N ASN A 82 1.64 -10.30 -2.68
CA ASN A 82 2.55 -9.31 -2.12
C ASN A 82 2.89 -9.61 -0.64
N ASP A 83 3.34 -10.84 -0.38
CA ASP A 83 3.73 -11.24 0.97
C ASP A 83 5.08 -10.62 1.40
N ILE A 84 5.48 -10.88 2.65
CA ILE A 84 6.72 -10.32 3.20
C ILE A 84 7.98 -10.82 2.48
N ASN A 85 7.95 -12.06 1.97
CA ASN A 85 9.09 -12.65 1.26
C ASN A 85 9.24 -11.97 -0.10
N HIS A 86 8.13 -11.78 -0.82
CA HIS A 86 8.10 -11.07 -2.09
C HIS A 86 8.64 -9.65 -1.95
N TRP A 87 8.19 -8.91 -0.92
CA TRP A 87 8.72 -7.57 -0.65
C TRP A 87 10.23 -7.58 -0.40
N GLN A 88 10.73 -8.51 0.42
CA GLN A 88 12.16 -8.63 0.72
C GLN A 88 12.97 -8.95 -0.55
N GLU A 89 12.50 -9.89 -1.36
CA GLU A 89 13.16 -10.28 -2.61
C GLU A 89 13.23 -9.13 -3.60
N CYS A 90 12.12 -8.41 -3.80
CA CYS A 90 12.07 -7.21 -4.64
C CYS A 90 13.07 -6.15 -4.16
N PHE A 91 13.05 -5.82 -2.87
CA PHE A 91 13.95 -4.81 -2.32
C PHE A 91 15.43 -5.16 -2.51
N ILE A 92 15.81 -6.41 -2.24
CA ILE A 92 17.20 -6.87 -2.41
C ILE A 92 17.58 -6.95 -3.89
N SER A 93 16.66 -7.36 -4.76
CA SER A 93 16.86 -7.36 -6.21
C SER A 93 17.15 -5.95 -6.71
N ASP A 94 16.33 -4.98 -6.34
CA ASP A 94 16.48 -3.57 -6.73
C ASP A 94 17.81 -3.01 -6.21
N LEU A 95 18.19 -3.31 -4.97
CA LEU A 95 19.46 -2.88 -4.40
C LEU A 95 20.67 -3.45 -5.17
N LYS A 96 20.61 -4.71 -5.61
CA LYS A 96 21.67 -5.35 -6.39
C LYS A 96 21.82 -4.76 -7.79
N GLN A 97 20.77 -4.15 -8.34
CA GLN A 97 20.82 -3.48 -9.64
C GLN A 97 21.49 -2.11 -9.57
N ILE A 98 21.67 -1.55 -8.38
CA ILE A 98 22.36 -0.27 -8.20
C ILE A 98 23.86 -0.49 -8.33
N VAL A 99 24.46 0.07 -9.39
CA VAL A 99 25.90 0.16 -9.50
C VAL A 99 26.40 1.18 -8.47
N PRO A 100 27.32 0.81 -7.56
CA PRO A 100 27.90 1.77 -6.62
C PRO A 100 28.54 2.91 -7.40
N ARG A 101 28.25 4.16 -7.01
CA ARG A 101 28.95 5.34 -7.55
C ARG A 101 30.44 5.14 -7.29
N SER A 102 31.23 4.90 -8.35
CA SER A 102 32.68 4.81 -8.26
C SER A 102 33.24 6.16 -7.79
N ALA A 103 34.34 6.13 -7.04
CA ALA A 103 35.05 7.34 -6.62
C ALA A 103 35.45 8.24 -7.81
N GLU A 104 35.63 7.65 -9.00
CA GLU A 104 35.91 8.36 -10.26
C GLU A 104 34.74 9.25 -10.72
N SER A 105 33.50 8.88 -10.40
CA SER A 105 32.31 9.70 -10.69
C SER A 105 32.24 10.95 -9.81
N GLN A 106 32.82 10.93 -8.60
CA GLN A 106 32.93 12.12 -7.74
C GLN A 106 33.99 13.11 -8.23
N GLN A 107 34.99 12.66 -8.99
CA GLN A 107 36.06 13.53 -9.49
C GLN A 107 35.64 14.29 -10.76
N ARG A 108 34.81 13.70 -11.63
CA ARG A 108 34.33 14.34 -12.87
C ARG A 108 33.40 15.53 -12.63
N ASP A 109 32.55 15.49 -11.60
CA ASP A 109 31.62 16.59 -11.28
C ASP A 109 32.29 17.77 -10.56
N LYS A 110 33.52 17.59 -10.02
CA LYS A 110 34.27 18.67 -9.35
C LYS A 110 35.12 19.51 -10.29
N VAL A 111 35.38 19.06 -11.51
CA VAL A 111 36.17 19.82 -12.49
C VAL A 111 35.21 20.61 -13.39
N ALA A 112 34.52 21.59 -12.80
CA ALA A 112 34.03 22.72 -13.57
C ALA A 112 35.25 23.55 -14.00
N THR A 113 35.77 23.27 -15.18
CA THR A 113 36.89 23.98 -15.79
C THR A 113 36.46 25.43 -16.04
N PHE A 114 36.84 26.36 -15.15
CA PHE A 114 36.69 27.79 -15.42
C PHE A 114 37.69 28.19 -16.51
N PRO A 115 37.26 28.76 -17.65
CA PRO A 115 38.19 29.30 -18.63
C PRO A 115 38.90 30.50 -17.98
N LYS A 116 40.23 30.48 -17.96
CA LYS A 116 41.02 31.68 -17.64
C LYS A 116 40.76 32.72 -18.74
N LEU A 117 40.00 33.76 -18.41
CA LEU A 117 39.94 34.97 -19.22
C LEU A 117 41.30 35.67 -19.12
N ALA A 118 42.01 35.69 -20.24
CA ALA A 118 43.22 36.47 -20.47
C ALA A 118 42.85 37.84 -21.05
#